data_AF-A0A9P6EKH3-F1
#
_entry.id   AF-A0A9P6EKH3-F1
#
_cell.length_a   1.000
_cell.length_b   1.000
_cell.length_c   1.000
_cell.angle_alpha   90.00
_cell.angle_beta   90.00
_cell.angle_gamma   90.00
#
_symmetry.space_group_name_H-M   'P 1'
#
loop_
_entity.id
_entity.type
_entity.pdbx_description
1 polymer ?
#
loop_
_entity_poly.entity_id
_entity_poly.type
_entity_poly.pdbx_seq_one_letter_code
_entity_poly.pdbx_strand_id
1 'polypeptide(L)'
;MSLTAISSSTTFKNTSHVITVPDNDVGRLMYYLCCVTKYLALDILPGDVTDYQNWATLPAAQAAAVFQNACILKPEDLIGQLIFRDEAGEVLPKGQENTFVSITSAQKYATIQQNVFLSGQTQSVSSVMFFKHTWLEKYYYQPLKSVGYALRGIQHCDHCRGLGGNCVCPVACPLRPETKCSSDPAWFLALLYIGGAFMVYVFYRGAKSFFA
;
A
#
# COMPACT_ATOMS: atom_id res chain seq x y z
N MET A 1 15.57 -49.46 25.45
CA MET A 1 14.25 -48.91 25.09
C MET A 1 14.49 -47.73 24.18
N SER A 2 14.21 -47.87 22.88
CA SER A 2 14.55 -46.90 21.84
C SER A 2 13.37 -45.95 21.62
N LEU A 3 13.61 -44.64 21.71
CA LEU A 3 12.62 -43.59 21.44
C LEU A 3 12.66 -43.27 19.95
N THR A 4 11.66 -43.72 19.19
CA THR A 4 11.47 -43.38 17.78
C THR A 4 10.90 -41.98 17.65
N ALA A 5 11.69 -41.06 17.09
CA ALA A 5 11.21 -39.77 16.63
C ALA A 5 10.31 -39.95 15.40
N ILE A 6 9.05 -39.55 15.50
CA ILE A 6 8.10 -39.52 14.38
C ILE A 6 8.28 -38.19 13.65
N SER A 7 8.98 -38.23 12.51
CA SER A 7 9.05 -37.10 11.57
C SER A 7 7.83 -37.14 10.65
N SER A 8 6.80 -36.36 10.97
CA SER A 8 5.62 -36.21 10.10
C SER A 8 5.85 -35.10 9.07
N SER A 9 6.21 -35.47 7.84
CA SER A 9 6.21 -34.55 6.69
C SER A 9 4.76 -34.22 6.31
N THR A 10 4.29 -33.01 6.67
CA THR A 10 2.96 -32.55 6.26
C THR A 10 3.07 -31.93 4.87
N THR A 11 2.61 -32.66 3.86
CA THR A 11 2.49 -32.18 2.49
C THR A 11 1.33 -31.18 2.41
N PHE A 12 1.64 -29.88 2.39
CA PHE A 12 0.66 -28.84 2.12
C PHE A 12 0.17 -28.95 0.68
N LYS A 13 -1.16 -29.00 0.46
CA LYS A 13 -1.73 -28.75 -0.86
C LYS A 13 -1.53 -27.28 -1.19
N ASN A 14 -0.40 -26.98 -1.82
CA ASN A 14 -0.03 -25.63 -2.22
C ASN A 14 -0.84 -25.27 -3.47
N THR A 15 -2.04 -24.70 -3.28
CA THR A 15 -2.80 -24.11 -4.39
C THR A 15 -2.26 -22.70 -4.66
N SER A 16 -0.98 -22.62 -4.98
CA SER A 16 -0.31 -21.36 -5.29
C SER A 16 -0.66 -20.96 -6.72
N HIS A 17 -1.63 -20.06 -6.87
CA HIS A 17 -1.87 -19.37 -8.13
C HIS A 17 -0.93 -18.16 -8.23
N VAL A 18 -0.21 -18.04 -9.34
CA VAL A 18 0.52 -16.80 -9.66
C VAL A 18 -0.52 -15.76 -10.01
N ILE A 19 -0.80 -14.86 -9.07
CA ILE A 19 -1.77 -13.78 -9.24
C ILE A 19 -1.03 -12.55 -9.74
N THR A 20 -1.43 -12.03 -10.90
CA THR A 20 -0.97 -10.72 -11.38
C THR A 20 -1.76 -9.63 -10.67
N VAL A 21 -1.12 -8.94 -9.73
CA VAL A 21 -1.70 -7.77 -9.07
C VAL A 21 -1.40 -6.52 -9.91
N PRO A 22 -2.39 -5.64 -10.14
CA PRO A 22 -2.18 -4.41 -10.90
C PRO A 22 -1.06 -3.53 -10.34
N ASP A 23 -0.34 -2.86 -11.25
CA ASP A 23 0.58 -1.79 -10.89
C ASP A 23 -0.15 -0.45 -10.75
N ASN A 24 -1.15 -0.42 -9.87
CA ASN A 24 -1.97 0.76 -9.58
C ASN A 24 -2.38 0.76 -8.10
N ASP A 25 -2.33 1.92 -7.44
CA ASP A 25 -2.62 2.01 -6.01
C ASP A 25 -4.06 1.62 -5.64
N VAL A 26 -5.05 2.00 -6.44
CA VAL A 26 -6.45 1.57 -6.21
C VAL A 26 -6.55 0.06 -6.39
N GLY A 27 -6.00 -0.49 -7.47
CA GLY A 27 -5.98 -1.94 -7.71
C GLY A 27 -5.28 -2.74 -6.61
N ARG A 28 -4.18 -2.21 -6.06
CA ARG A 28 -3.48 -2.82 -4.92
C ARG A 28 -4.32 -2.80 -3.64
N LEU A 29 -5.03 -1.71 -3.35
CA LEU A 29 -5.98 -1.67 -2.23
C LEU A 29 -7.15 -2.64 -2.42
N MET A 30 -7.70 -2.74 -3.63
CA MET A 30 -8.75 -3.72 -3.93
C MET A 30 -8.24 -5.16 -3.73
N TYR A 31 -7.00 -5.43 -4.11
CA TYR A 31 -6.36 -6.73 -3.87
C TYR A 31 -6.21 -7.01 -2.37
N TYR A 32 -5.77 -6.02 -1.58
CA TYR A 32 -5.74 -6.12 -0.12
C TYR A 32 -7.13 -6.46 0.45
N LEU A 33 -8.17 -5.71 0.06
CA LEU A 33 -9.55 -5.94 0.50
C LEU A 33 -10.03 -7.35 0.13
N CYS A 34 -9.77 -7.79 -1.10
CA CYS A 34 -10.10 -9.14 -1.56
C CYS A 34 -9.43 -10.22 -0.70
N CYS A 35 -8.16 -10.01 -0.33
CA CYS A 35 -7.41 -10.93 0.51
C CYS A 35 -7.96 -11.04 1.93
N VAL A 36 -8.31 -9.91 2.57
CA VAL A 36 -8.81 -9.90 3.95
C VAL A 36 -10.32 -10.14 4.08
N THR A 37 -11.01 -10.36 2.96
CA THR A 37 -12.45 -10.65 2.95
C THR A 37 -12.76 -11.92 2.16
N LYS A 38 -12.88 -11.83 0.83
CA LYS A 38 -13.27 -12.91 -0.07
C LYS A 38 -12.42 -14.17 0.08
N TYR A 39 -11.09 -14.04 0.18
CA TYR A 39 -10.20 -15.19 0.36
C TYR A 39 -10.24 -15.79 1.77
N LEU A 40 -10.78 -15.06 2.74
CA LEU A 40 -11.11 -15.58 4.08
C LEU A 40 -12.55 -16.11 4.17
N ALA A 41 -13.24 -16.21 3.02
CA ALA A 41 -14.65 -16.57 2.91
C ALA A 41 -15.58 -15.63 3.71
N LEU A 42 -15.22 -14.35 3.82
CA LEU A 42 -16.04 -13.31 4.43
C LEU A 42 -16.74 -12.50 3.33
N ASP A 43 -18.07 -12.55 3.31
CA ASP A 43 -18.90 -11.81 2.37
C ASP A 43 -19.41 -10.50 2.99
N ILE A 44 -18.47 -9.61 3.32
CA ILE A 44 -18.75 -8.35 4.03
C ILE A 44 -18.60 -7.10 3.14
N LEU A 45 -18.09 -7.27 1.92
CA LEU A 45 -17.85 -6.19 0.96
C LEU A 45 -18.51 -6.53 -0.39
N PRO A 46 -19.00 -5.53 -1.13
CA PRO A 46 -19.52 -5.75 -2.47
C PRO A 46 -18.40 -6.24 -3.42
N GLY A 47 -18.77 -7.05 -4.40
CA GLY A 47 -17.83 -7.61 -5.39
C GLY A 47 -16.98 -6.53 -6.07
N ASP A 48 -17.61 -5.40 -6.42
CA ASP A 48 -16.98 -4.29 -7.14
C ASP A 48 -15.74 -3.71 -6.44
N VAL A 49 -15.69 -3.65 -5.11
CA VAL A 49 -14.53 -3.12 -4.36
C VAL A 49 -13.43 -4.16 -4.13
N THR A 50 -13.70 -5.43 -4.41
CA THR A 50 -12.75 -6.55 -4.27
C THR A 50 -12.28 -7.09 -5.61
N ASP A 51 -12.88 -6.63 -6.72
CA ASP A 51 -12.55 -7.03 -8.08
C ASP A 51 -11.33 -6.26 -8.63
N TYR A 52 -10.18 -6.52 -8.03
CA TYR A 52 -8.92 -5.86 -8.38
C TYR A 52 -8.49 -6.10 -9.84
N GLN A 53 -8.99 -7.13 -10.50
CA GLN A 53 -8.65 -7.38 -11.92
C GLN A 53 -9.28 -6.34 -12.84
N ASN A 54 -10.44 -5.82 -12.46
CA ASN A 54 -11.20 -4.81 -13.21
C ASN A 54 -11.07 -3.39 -12.62
N TRP A 55 -9.97 -3.11 -11.91
CA TRP A 55 -9.71 -1.79 -11.32
C TRP A 55 -9.76 -0.64 -12.34
N ALA A 56 -9.39 -0.90 -13.61
CA ALA A 56 -9.32 0.13 -14.65
C ALA A 56 -10.72 0.59 -15.11
N THR A 57 -11.75 -0.22 -14.90
CA THR A 57 -13.15 0.13 -15.21
C THR A 57 -13.87 0.77 -14.03
N LEU A 58 -13.20 0.92 -12.89
CA LEU A 58 -13.78 1.40 -11.64
C LEU A 58 -14.11 2.90 -11.73
N PRO A 59 -15.37 3.31 -11.53
CA PRO A 59 -15.74 4.73 -11.48
C PRO A 59 -15.04 5.47 -10.34
N ALA A 60 -14.78 6.77 -10.51
CA ALA A 60 -14.12 7.59 -9.48
C ALA A 60 -14.83 7.56 -8.11
N ALA A 61 -16.16 7.50 -8.10
CA ALA A 61 -16.95 7.36 -6.87
C ALA A 61 -16.67 6.04 -6.13
N GLN A 62 -16.42 4.96 -6.87
CA GLN A 62 -16.09 3.65 -6.30
C GLN A 62 -14.64 3.61 -5.79
N ALA A 63 -13.72 4.39 -6.35
CA ALA A 63 -12.36 4.51 -5.80
C ALA A 63 -12.37 5.11 -4.38
N ALA A 64 -13.26 6.06 -4.10
CA ALA A 64 -13.47 6.57 -2.75
C ALA A 64 -14.03 5.49 -1.80
N ALA A 65 -14.93 4.63 -2.30
CA ALA A 65 -15.46 3.50 -1.52
C ALA A 65 -14.35 2.47 -1.20
N VAL A 66 -13.45 2.17 -2.14
CA VAL A 66 -12.27 1.31 -1.89
C VAL A 66 -11.43 1.90 -0.74
N PHE A 67 -11.13 3.20 -0.80
CA PHE A 67 -10.36 3.87 0.25
C PHE A 67 -11.07 3.81 1.62
N GLN A 68 -12.37 4.11 1.67
CA GLN A 68 -13.14 4.06 2.92
C GLN A 68 -13.16 2.66 3.53
N ASN A 69 -13.39 1.62 2.72
CA ASN A 69 -13.37 0.23 3.19
C ASN A 69 -11.98 -0.18 3.68
N ALA A 70 -10.90 0.28 3.03
CA ALA A 70 -9.54 0.05 3.51
C ALA A 70 -9.22 0.76 4.83
N CYS A 71 -9.86 1.90 5.12
CA CYS A 71 -9.77 2.55 6.43
C CYS A 71 -10.57 1.82 7.51
N ILE A 72 -11.71 1.22 7.17
CA ILE A 72 -12.53 0.42 8.09
C ILE A 72 -11.84 -0.91 8.42
N LEU A 73 -11.32 -1.59 7.40
CA LEU A 73 -10.62 -2.87 7.52
C LEU A 73 -9.11 -2.62 7.56
N LYS A 74 -8.63 -1.89 8.58
CA LYS A 74 -7.20 -1.61 8.72
C LYS A 74 -6.44 -2.82 9.29
N PRO A 75 -5.20 -3.10 8.85
CA PRO A 75 -4.43 -4.26 9.28
C PRO A 75 -4.31 -4.39 10.79
N GLU A 76 -4.23 -3.28 11.52
CA GLU A 76 -4.04 -3.26 12.96
C GLU A 76 -5.21 -3.93 13.71
N ASP A 77 -6.43 -3.85 13.17
CA ASP A 77 -7.62 -4.47 13.76
C ASP A 77 -7.75 -5.95 13.38
N LEU A 78 -7.13 -6.36 12.26
CA LEU A 78 -7.22 -7.71 11.72
C LEU A 78 -6.08 -8.61 12.20
N ILE A 79 -4.92 -8.02 12.54
CA ILE A 79 -3.73 -8.74 12.99
C ILE A 79 -4.04 -9.49 14.29
N GLY A 80 -3.69 -10.78 14.32
CA GLY A 80 -3.94 -11.65 15.46
C GLY A 80 -5.36 -12.22 15.52
N GLN A 81 -6.24 -11.80 14.61
CA GLN A 81 -7.61 -12.34 14.49
C GLN A 81 -7.80 -13.07 13.17
N LEU A 82 -7.58 -12.37 12.06
CA LEU A 82 -7.76 -12.88 10.69
C LEU A 82 -6.45 -13.05 9.93
N ILE A 83 -5.48 -12.18 10.22
CA ILE A 83 -4.20 -12.16 9.54
C ILE A 83 -3.05 -12.26 10.57
N PHE A 84 -2.00 -12.99 10.24
CA PHE A 84 -0.91 -13.32 11.15
C PHE A 84 0.44 -13.06 10.48
N ARG A 85 1.37 -12.44 11.23
CA ARG A 85 2.72 -12.17 10.71
C ARG A 85 3.55 -13.45 10.73
N ASP A 86 4.25 -13.72 9.63
CA ASP A 86 5.21 -14.83 9.49
C ASP A 86 6.50 -14.33 8.83
N GLU A 87 7.29 -13.57 9.58
CA GLU A 87 8.57 -13.05 9.07
C GLU A 87 9.62 -14.15 8.91
N ALA A 88 9.55 -15.20 9.74
CA ALA A 88 10.47 -16.34 9.70
C ALA A 88 10.20 -17.29 8.52
N GLY A 89 8.98 -17.26 7.95
CA GLY A 89 8.59 -18.13 6.85
C GLY A 89 8.33 -19.57 7.29
N GLU A 90 7.78 -19.76 8.50
CA GLU A 90 7.44 -21.08 9.04
C GLU A 90 6.21 -21.67 8.34
N VAL A 91 5.28 -20.82 7.92
CA VAL A 91 4.03 -21.18 7.26
C VAL A 91 4.07 -20.79 5.79
N LEU A 92 4.66 -19.64 5.48
CA LEU A 92 4.76 -19.11 4.13
C LEU A 92 5.66 -19.98 3.24
N PRO A 93 5.18 -20.43 2.07
CA PRO A 93 6.03 -21.06 1.07
C PRO A 93 7.17 -20.13 0.65
N LYS A 94 8.34 -20.71 0.35
CA LYS A 94 9.50 -19.94 -0.14
C LYS A 94 9.12 -19.08 -1.35
N GLY A 95 9.45 -17.79 -1.29
CA GLY A 95 9.18 -16.82 -2.35
C GLY A 95 7.78 -16.20 -2.34
N GLN A 96 6.90 -16.58 -1.41
CA GLN A 96 5.59 -15.93 -1.24
C GLN A 96 5.63 -14.85 -0.16
N GLU A 97 4.78 -13.83 -0.35
CA GLU A 97 4.59 -12.71 0.60
C GLU A 97 3.36 -12.89 1.49
N ASN A 98 2.39 -13.70 1.05
CA ASN A 98 1.22 -14.11 1.82
C ASN A 98 0.76 -15.52 1.43
N THR A 99 0.01 -16.18 2.31
CA THR A 99 -0.65 -17.46 2.03
C THR A 99 -1.90 -17.64 2.88
N PHE A 100 -2.83 -18.49 2.43
CA PHE A 100 -4.11 -18.75 3.09
C PHE A 100 -4.13 -20.17 3.63
N VAL A 101 -4.53 -20.31 4.89
CA VAL A 101 -4.47 -21.58 5.61
C VAL A 101 -5.80 -21.80 6.34
N SER A 102 -6.31 -23.03 6.35
CA SER A 102 -7.51 -23.34 7.15
C SER A 102 -7.24 -23.17 8.65
N ILE A 103 -8.26 -22.81 9.43
CA ILE A 103 -8.11 -22.64 10.89
C ILE A 103 -7.52 -23.89 11.55
N THR A 104 -8.00 -25.09 11.18
CA THR A 104 -7.50 -26.36 11.74
C THR A 104 -5.99 -26.51 11.56
N SER A 105 -5.44 -26.04 10.43
CA SER A 105 -4.00 -26.09 10.18
C SER A 105 -3.27 -24.96 10.89
N ALA A 106 -3.87 -23.77 10.93
CA ALA A 106 -3.28 -22.58 11.53
C ALA A 106 -3.22 -22.64 13.07
N GLN A 107 -4.11 -23.41 13.71
CA GLN A 107 -4.10 -23.70 15.16
C GLN A 107 -2.81 -24.38 15.65
N LYS A 108 -2.01 -24.94 14.74
CA LYS A 108 -0.68 -25.49 15.06
C LYS A 108 0.37 -24.42 15.35
N TYR A 109 0.13 -23.19 14.88
CA TYR A 109 1.08 -22.08 14.91
C TYR A 109 0.59 -20.90 15.76
N ALA A 110 -0.73 -20.70 15.87
CA ALA A 110 -1.31 -19.58 16.61
C ALA A 110 -2.64 -19.98 17.29
N THR A 111 -2.98 -19.27 18.37
CA THR A 111 -4.32 -19.35 18.97
C THR A 111 -5.29 -18.53 18.12
N ILE A 112 -6.30 -19.18 17.53
CA ILE A 112 -7.22 -18.56 16.57
C ILE A 112 -8.66 -18.74 17.06
N GLN A 113 -9.40 -17.62 17.08
CA GLN A 113 -10.83 -17.64 17.35
C GLN A 113 -11.58 -17.94 16.04
N GLN A 114 -12.52 -18.88 16.08
CA GLN A 114 -13.35 -19.23 14.92
C GLN A 114 -14.42 -18.18 14.61
N ASN A 115 -14.78 -17.35 15.59
CA ASN A 115 -15.77 -16.30 15.46
C ASN A 115 -15.11 -14.96 15.73
N VAL A 116 -15.26 -14.03 14.78
CA VAL A 116 -14.76 -12.65 14.90
C VAL A 116 -15.92 -11.67 14.72
N PHE A 117 -15.90 -10.55 15.43
CA PHE A 117 -16.92 -9.51 15.28
C PHE A 117 -16.43 -8.47 14.27
N LEU A 118 -17.05 -8.43 13.10
CA LEU A 118 -16.68 -7.53 12.00
C LEU A 118 -17.93 -6.86 11.45
N SER A 119 -17.85 -5.55 11.21
CA SER A 119 -18.95 -4.76 10.64
C SER A 119 -20.29 -4.93 11.37
N GLY A 120 -20.26 -5.09 12.70
CA GLY A 120 -21.47 -5.26 13.52
C GLY A 120 -22.05 -6.67 13.55
N GLN A 121 -21.41 -7.65 12.90
CA GLN A 121 -21.87 -9.03 12.85
C GLN A 121 -20.77 -10.02 13.27
N THR A 122 -21.19 -11.14 13.85
CA THR A 122 -20.29 -12.27 14.10
C THR A 122 -20.09 -13.04 12.82
N GLN A 123 -18.84 -13.14 12.38
CA GLN A 123 -18.43 -13.89 11.20
C GLN A 123 -17.74 -15.19 11.62
N SER A 124 -18.18 -16.30 11.05
CA SER A 124 -17.49 -17.58 11.20
C SER A 124 -16.35 -17.65 10.18
N VAL A 125 -15.13 -17.72 10.68
CA VAL A 125 -13.92 -17.77 9.87
C VAL A 125 -13.57 -19.23 9.60
N SER A 126 -13.21 -19.56 8.36
CA SER A 126 -12.77 -20.93 8.00
C SER A 126 -11.30 -20.98 7.60
N SER A 127 -10.72 -19.84 7.22
CA SER A 127 -9.33 -19.66 6.84
C SER A 127 -8.76 -18.37 7.41
N VAL A 128 -7.46 -18.34 7.60
CA VAL A 128 -6.69 -17.18 8.01
C VAL A 128 -5.56 -16.92 7.01
N MET A 129 -5.03 -15.71 7.00
CA MET A 129 -3.90 -15.36 6.15
C MET A 129 -2.61 -15.23 6.97
N PHE A 130 -1.52 -15.83 6.50
CA PHE A 130 -0.17 -15.51 6.98
C PHE A 130 0.50 -14.59 5.98
N PHE A 131 1.29 -13.63 6.45
CA PHE A 131 1.92 -12.63 5.59
C PHE A 131 3.26 -12.12 6.14
N LYS A 132 4.11 -11.62 5.23
CA LYS A 132 5.30 -10.81 5.57
C LYS A 132 4.95 -9.34 5.60
N HIS A 133 5.64 -8.56 6.43
CA HIS A 133 5.43 -7.11 6.50
C HIS A 133 5.54 -6.41 5.14
N THR A 134 6.41 -6.89 4.24
CA THR A 134 6.55 -6.36 2.87
C THR A 134 5.24 -6.40 2.07
N TRP A 135 4.37 -7.37 2.34
CA TRP A 135 3.05 -7.48 1.72
C TRP A 135 2.14 -6.30 2.10
N LEU A 136 2.10 -5.94 3.39
CA LEU A 136 1.31 -4.79 3.84
C LEU A 136 1.85 -3.47 3.31
N GLU A 137 3.17 -3.31 3.27
CA GLU A 137 3.79 -2.11 2.71
C GLU A 137 3.36 -1.91 1.25
N LYS A 138 3.43 -3.00 0.46
CA LYS A 138 3.15 -3.00 -0.98
C LYS A 138 1.65 -2.85 -1.31
N TYR A 139 0.77 -3.54 -0.59
CA TYR A 139 -0.65 -3.64 -0.94
C TYR A 139 -1.59 -2.81 -0.06
N TYR A 140 -1.11 -2.29 1.08
CA TYR A 140 -1.93 -1.47 1.98
C TYR A 140 -1.32 -0.09 2.26
N TYR A 141 -0.16 -0.01 2.93
CA TYR A 141 0.33 1.27 3.47
C TYR A 141 0.69 2.28 2.37
N GLN A 142 1.48 1.89 1.37
CA GLN A 142 1.81 2.80 0.26
C GLN A 142 0.58 3.15 -0.59
N PRO A 143 -0.25 2.18 -1.01
CA PRO A 143 -1.44 2.49 -1.78
C PRO A 143 -2.44 3.37 -1.04
N LEU A 144 -2.70 3.11 0.25
CA LEU A 144 -3.62 3.90 1.07
C LEU A 144 -3.15 5.35 1.17
N LYS A 145 -1.86 5.56 1.40
CA LYS A 145 -1.25 6.90 1.45
C LYS A 145 -1.44 7.63 0.11
N SER A 146 -1.11 6.97 -1.00
CA SER A 146 -1.21 7.55 -2.35
C SER A 146 -2.65 7.90 -2.74
N VAL A 147 -3.58 6.95 -2.60
CA VAL A 147 -5.02 7.18 -2.88
C VAL A 147 -5.59 8.24 -1.95
N GLY A 148 -5.22 8.23 -0.67
CA GLY A 148 -5.64 9.25 0.28
C GLY A 148 -5.17 10.65 -0.11
N TYR A 149 -4.00 10.81 -0.70
CA TYR A 149 -3.56 12.10 -1.24
C TYR A 149 -4.35 12.50 -2.48
N ALA A 150 -4.55 11.57 -3.42
CA ALA A 150 -5.30 11.81 -4.64
C ALA A 150 -6.75 12.27 -4.34
N LEU A 151 -7.44 11.60 -3.41
CA LEU A 151 -8.83 11.94 -3.02
C LEU A 151 -8.94 13.30 -2.34
N ARG A 152 -7.89 13.78 -1.67
CA ARG A 152 -7.84 15.11 -1.06
C ARG A 152 -7.47 16.22 -2.06
N GLY A 153 -7.32 15.89 -3.35
CA GLY A 153 -6.82 16.82 -4.36
C GLY A 153 -5.36 17.20 -4.18
N ILE A 154 -4.62 16.47 -3.33
CA ILE A 154 -3.18 16.65 -3.12
C ILE A 154 -2.47 15.85 -4.22
N GLN A 155 -2.58 16.32 -5.47
CA GLN A 155 -1.84 15.74 -6.58
C GLN A 155 -0.45 16.39 -6.64
N HIS A 156 0.57 15.65 -6.25
CA HIS A 156 1.95 16.03 -6.51
C HIS A 156 2.20 16.01 -8.01
N CYS A 157 2.67 17.13 -8.58
CA CYS A 157 3.05 17.19 -9.98
C CYS A 157 4.26 16.28 -10.27
N ASP A 158 4.53 16.02 -11.55
CA ASP A 158 5.68 15.24 -12.00
C ASP A 158 7.02 15.76 -11.44
N HIS A 159 7.11 17.08 -11.20
CA HIS A 159 8.24 17.70 -10.49
C HIS A 159 8.44 17.15 -9.08
N CYS A 160 7.39 17.02 -8.28
CA CYS A 160 7.46 16.46 -6.93
C CYS A 160 7.83 14.97 -6.91
N ARG A 161 7.67 14.28 -8.05
CA ARG A 161 8.09 12.89 -8.29
C ARG A 161 9.54 12.77 -8.77
N GLY A 162 10.22 13.91 -9.00
CA GLY A 162 11.62 13.95 -9.44
C GLY A 162 11.82 13.99 -10.96
N LEU A 163 10.76 14.28 -11.73
CA LEU A 163 10.88 14.60 -13.16
C LEU A 163 11.22 16.09 -13.29
N GLY A 164 12.22 16.44 -14.10
CA GLY A 164 12.62 17.84 -14.29
C GLY A 164 11.47 18.68 -14.88
N GLY A 165 11.37 19.95 -14.47
CA GLY A 165 10.36 20.89 -14.96
C GLY A 165 9.95 21.92 -13.90
N ASN A 166 9.18 22.94 -14.30
CA ASN A 166 8.65 23.92 -13.35
C ASN A 166 7.56 23.30 -12.47
N CYS A 167 7.65 23.51 -11.16
CA CYS A 167 6.59 23.15 -10.22
C CYS A 167 5.36 24.04 -10.48
N VAL A 168 4.25 23.43 -10.90
CA VAL A 168 2.94 24.09 -11.07
C VAL A 168 2.01 23.87 -9.88
N CYS A 169 2.54 23.36 -8.76
CA CYS A 169 1.74 23.25 -7.54
C CYS A 169 1.28 24.65 -7.09
N PRO A 170 0.01 24.79 -6.63
CA PRO A 170 -0.41 26.03 -5.97
C PRO A 170 0.51 26.31 -4.79
N VAL A 171 0.71 27.61 -4.49
CA VAL A 171 1.72 28.22 -3.60
C VAL A 171 1.87 27.56 -2.20
N ALA A 172 0.94 26.70 -1.80
CA ALA A 172 0.96 25.94 -0.57
C ALA A 172 1.24 24.44 -0.77
N CYS A 173 2.26 24.07 -1.55
CA CYS A 173 2.74 22.68 -1.53
C CYS A 173 3.47 22.44 -0.20
N PRO A 174 2.92 21.63 0.74
CA PRO A 174 3.67 21.33 1.96
C PRO A 174 4.91 20.53 1.56
N LEU A 175 6.09 21.09 1.78
CA LEU A 175 7.35 20.38 1.65
C LEU A 175 7.31 19.18 2.59
N ARG A 176 7.35 17.99 2.03
CA ARG A 176 7.41 16.75 2.82
C ARG A 176 8.74 16.04 2.55
N PRO A 177 9.28 15.31 3.55
CA PRO A 177 10.55 14.60 3.42
C PRO A 177 10.60 13.64 2.22
N GLU A 178 9.45 13.10 1.81
CA GLU A 178 9.32 12.20 0.65
C GLU A 178 9.29 12.91 -0.71
N THR A 179 9.13 14.23 -0.76
CA THR A 179 9.12 14.97 -2.02
C THR A 179 10.56 15.27 -2.44
N LYS A 180 10.89 15.04 -3.71
CA LYS A 180 12.14 15.56 -4.31
C LYS A 180 12.02 17.05 -4.68
N CYS A 181 10.91 17.67 -4.26
CA CYS A 181 10.67 19.09 -4.44
C CYS A 181 11.60 19.86 -3.51
N SER A 182 12.63 20.48 -4.09
CA SER A 182 13.40 21.52 -3.42
C SER A 182 12.52 22.77 -3.33
N SER A 183 12.26 23.28 -2.13
CA SER A 183 11.77 24.67 -1.97
C SER A 183 12.87 25.70 -2.23
N ASP A 184 14.09 25.24 -2.46
CA ASP A 184 15.20 26.12 -2.74
C ASP A 184 15.08 26.54 -4.20
N PRO A 185 14.75 27.82 -4.46
CA PRO A 185 14.87 28.33 -5.80
C PRO A 185 16.38 28.39 -6.04
N ALA A 186 16.93 27.38 -6.74
CA ALA A 186 18.36 27.30 -7.03
C ALA A 186 18.78 28.44 -7.96
N TRP A 187 19.00 29.64 -7.40
CA TRP A 187 19.49 30.83 -8.07
C TRP A 187 20.60 31.50 -7.28
N PHE A 188 21.64 30.80 -6.82
CA PHE A 188 22.82 31.48 -6.25
C PHE A 188 24.05 30.57 -6.40
N LEU A 189 25.23 30.96 -6.90
CA LEU A 189 25.83 32.17 -7.44
C LEU A 189 26.94 31.67 -8.37
N ALA A 190 26.99 32.10 -9.63
CA ALA A 190 28.20 31.89 -10.43
C ALA A 190 29.15 33.07 -10.19
N LEU A 191 30.19 32.87 -9.37
CA LEU A 191 31.28 33.82 -9.24
C LEU A 191 32.25 33.62 -10.41
N LEU A 192 32.16 34.49 -11.42
CA LEU A 192 33.22 34.60 -12.42
C LEU A 192 34.28 35.57 -11.89
N TYR A 193 35.45 35.02 -11.55
CA TYR A 193 36.61 35.81 -11.15
C TYR A 193 37.33 36.32 -12.40
N ILE A 194 37.07 37.57 -12.78
CA ILE A 194 37.82 38.25 -13.85
C ILE A 194 38.42 39.52 -13.26
N GLY A 195 39.75 39.54 -13.12
CA GLY A 195 40.50 40.78 -12.91
C GLY A 195 40.26 41.51 -11.59
N GLY A 196 40.06 40.80 -10.47
CA GLY A 196 40.19 41.38 -9.12
C GLY A 196 38.98 42.13 -8.56
N ALA A 197 37.79 42.04 -9.18
CA ALA A 197 36.55 42.55 -8.60
C ALA A 197 35.42 41.50 -8.70
N PHE A 198 34.72 41.25 -7.59
CA PHE A 198 33.53 40.40 -7.56
C PHE A 198 32.32 41.18 -8.05
N MET A 199 31.73 40.76 -9.16
CA MET A 199 30.47 41.32 -9.66
C MET A 199 29.37 40.25 -9.58
N VAL A 200 28.35 40.50 -8.77
CA VAL A 200 27.18 39.61 -8.63
C VAL A 200 26.14 40.00 -9.68
N TYR A 201 25.83 39.08 -10.60
CA TYR A 201 24.74 39.25 -11.56
C TYR A 201 23.48 38.50 -11.09
N VAL A 202 22.36 39.22 -11.00
CA VAL A 202 21.02 38.64 -10.79
C VAL A 202 20.31 38.62 -12.15
N PHE A 203 20.00 37.44 -12.68
CA PHE A 203 19.22 37.31 -13.92
C PHE A 203 17.74 37.18 -13.61
N TYR A 204 16.95 38.20 -13.97
CA TYR A 204 15.50 38.16 -13.93
C TYR A 204 14.97 37.66 -15.29
N ARG A 205 14.27 36.52 -15.33
CA ARG A 205 13.50 36.11 -16.53
C ARG A 205 12.01 36.01 -16.19
N GLY A 206 11.33 37.14 -16.40
CA GLY A 206 9.94 37.21 -16.85
C GLY A 206 8.84 36.69 -15.93
N ALA A 207 8.40 37.53 -14.98
CA ALA A 207 7.00 37.56 -14.56
C ALA A 207 6.30 38.64 -15.38
N LYS A 208 5.34 38.25 -16.24
CA LYS A 208 4.28 39.15 -16.71
C LYS A 208 2.95 38.47 -16.44
N SER A 209 2.37 38.80 -15.29
CA SER A 209 0.92 38.81 -15.09
C SER A 209 0.45 40.27 -15.04
N PHE A 210 -0.62 40.52 -15.78
CA PHE A 210 -1.34 41.77 -16.03
C PHE A 210 -1.65 42.60 -14.78
N PHE A 211 -1.66 43.94 -14.90
CA PHE A 211 -2.67 44.85 -14.34
C PHE A 211 -2.66 46.21 -15.08
N ALA A 212 -3.87 46.68 -15.43
CA ALA A 212 -4.29 47.91 -16.11
C ALA A 212 -3.98 48.04 -17.62
#